data_AF-A0A7V9U2F0-F1
#
_entry.id   AF-A0A7V9U2F0-F1
#
_cell.length_a   1.000
_cell.length_b   1.000
_cell.length_c   1.000
_cell.angle_alpha   90.00
_cell.angle_beta   90.00
_cell.angle_gamma   90.00
#
_symmetry.space_group_name_H-M   'P 1'
#
loop_
_entity.id
_entity.type
_entity.pdbx_description
1 polymer ?
#
loop_
_entity_poly.entity_id
_entity_poly.type
_entity_poly.pdbx_seq_one_letter_code
_entity_poly.pdbx_strand_id
1 'polypeptide(L)'
;MAKDIRPFVGPDGVNWGVEVKMPSASNAMIVFHHPGGTTHRLDRYAWHQWHGPEARSVTSRIVPASVMESLDNAVLSLLFRRSMPMHAGTSPLNGHRA
;
A
#
# COMPACT_ATOMS: atom_id res chain seq x y z
N MET A 1 -15.25 -1.76 10.59
CA MET A 1 -15.17 -0.79 9.48
C MET A 1 -14.87 -1.58 8.22
N ALA A 2 -15.70 -1.45 7.18
CA ALA A 2 -15.50 -2.19 5.94
C ALA A 2 -14.13 -1.81 5.37
N LYS A 3 -13.35 -2.82 4.95
CA LYS A 3 -12.11 -2.58 4.22
C LYS A 3 -12.50 -2.02 2.85
N ASP A 4 -12.29 -0.73 2.61
CA ASP A 4 -12.43 -0.14 1.28
C ASP A 4 -11.31 -0.66 0.38
N ILE A 5 -11.59 -1.75 -0.32
CA ILE A 5 -10.68 -2.36 -1.30
C ILE A 5 -11.13 -1.93 -2.69
N ARG A 6 -10.28 -1.18 -3.38
CA ARG A 6 -10.50 -0.75 -4.76
C ARG A 6 -9.79 -1.68 -5.74
N PRO A 7 -10.44 -2.16 -6.82
CA PRO A 7 -9.75 -2.95 -7.84
C PRO A 7 -8.73 -2.10 -8.62
N PHE A 8 -7.58 -2.69 -8.95
CA PHE A 8 -6.50 -2.10 -9.72
C PHE A 8 -5.89 -3.13 -10.66
N VAL A 9 -5.85 -2.83 -11.95
CA VAL A 9 -5.16 -3.69 -12.93
C VAL A 9 -3.68 -3.31 -12.95
N GLY A 10 -2.83 -4.26 -12.57
CA GLY A 10 -1.39 -4.09 -12.60
C GLY A 10 -0.86 -4.00 -14.05
N PRO A 11 0.39 -3.53 -14.24
CA PRO A 11 1.04 -3.50 -15.55
C PRO A 11 1.24 -4.90 -16.17
N ASP A 12 1.14 -5.94 -15.34
CA ASP A 12 1.16 -7.36 -15.69
C ASP A 12 -0.22 -7.90 -16.13
N GLY A 13 -1.27 -7.07 -16.10
CA GLY A 13 -2.65 -7.46 -16.43
C GLY A 13 -3.37 -8.19 -15.30
N VAL A 14 -2.75 -8.35 -14.14
CA VAL A 14 -3.34 -9.00 -12.96
C VAL A 14 -4.28 -8.01 -12.25
N ASN A 15 -5.43 -8.49 -11.77
CA ASN A 15 -6.39 -7.65 -11.03
C ASN A 15 -6.10 -7.70 -9.53
N TRP A 16 -5.48 -6.64 -9.01
CA TRP A 16 -5.12 -6.46 -7.61
C TRP A 16 -6.23 -5.74 -6.83
N GLY A 17 -6.32 -6.00 -5.53
CA GLY A 17 -7.08 -5.17 -4.61
C GLY A 17 -6.19 -4.10 -3.98
N VAL A 18 -6.62 -2.85 -3.91
CA VAL A 18 -5.89 -1.76 -3.27
C VAL A 18 -6.58 -1.37 -1.97
N GLU A 19 -5.86 -1.45 -0.86
CA GLU A 19 -6.29 -1.00 0.46
C GLU A 19 -5.36 0.13 0.94
N VAL A 20 -5.94 1.22 1.46
CA VAL A 20 -5.16 2.27 2.14
C VAL A 20 -5.20 2.03 3.64
N LYS A 21 -4.04 1.87 4.26
CA LYS A 21 -3.85 1.81 5.71
C LYS A 21 -3.11 3.05 6.17
N MET A 22 -3.58 3.70 7.23
CA MET A 22 -2.94 4.90 7.77
C MET A 22 -2.42 4.63 9.18
N PRO A 23 -1.16 4.19 9.33
CA PRO A 23 -0.54 4.01 10.63
C PRO A 23 -0.20 5.34 11.32
N SER A 24 -0.23 6.46 10.58
CA SER A 24 0.08 7.80 11.10
C SER A 24 -0.68 8.88 10.30
N ALA A 25 -0.81 10.07 10.89
CA ALA A 25 -1.45 11.24 10.30
C ALA A 25 -0.69 11.87 9.10
N SER A 26 0.48 11.35 8.71
CA SER A 26 1.24 11.88 7.56
C SER A 26 1.72 10.80 6.59
N ASN A 27 1.53 9.52 6.94
CA ASN A 27 2.02 8.40 6.14
C ASN A 27 0.87 7.44 5.83
N ALA A 28 0.59 7.27 4.55
CA ALA A 28 -0.35 6.26 4.07
C ALA A 28 0.45 5.05 3.53
N MET A 29 0.09 3.87 4.00
CA MET A 29 0.56 2.60 3.47
C MET A 29 -0.49 2.09 2.47
N ILE A 30 -0.09 1.98 1.21
CA ILE A 30 -0.91 1.44 0.15
C ILE A 30 -0.59 -0.04 0.02
N VAL A 31 -1.58 -0.89 0.22
CA VAL A 31 -1.47 -2.35 0.17
C VAL A 31 -2.11 -2.84 -1.12
N PHE A 32 -1.36 -3.64 -1.89
CA PHE A 32 -1.81 -4.32 -3.09
C PHE A 32 -2.01 -5.81 -2.77
N HIS A 33 -3.24 -6.28 -2.84
CA HIS A 33 -3.66 -7.65 -2.62
C HIS A 33 -3.66 -8.44 -3.92
N HIS A 34 -2.92 -9.55 -3.97
CA HIS A 34 -2.87 -10.39 -5.15
C HIS A 34 -4.11 -11.31 -5.23
N PRO A 35 -4.76 -11.48 -6.39
CA PRO A 35 -5.99 -12.26 -6.51
C PRO A 35 -5.78 -13.77 -6.27
N GLY A 36 -4.58 -14.29 -6.54
CA GLY A 36 -4.21 -15.69 -6.28
C GLY A 36 -3.67 -15.96 -4.87
N GLY A 37 -3.70 -14.98 -3.96
CA GLY A 37 -3.11 -15.10 -2.62
C GLY A 37 -4.10 -15.70 -1.61
N THR A 38 -4.14 -17.03 -1.46
CA THR A 38 -4.78 -17.66 -0.28
C THR A 38 -4.07 -17.27 1.03
N THR A 39 -2.86 -16.72 0.93
CA THR A 39 -2.09 -16.10 2.00
C THR A 39 -1.53 -14.75 1.52
N HIS A 40 -1.37 -13.79 2.44
CA HIS A 40 -0.76 -12.46 2.24
C HIS A 40 0.69 -12.47 1.70
N ARG A 41 1.19 -13.62 1.23
CA ARG A 41 2.56 -13.83 0.76
C ARG A 41 2.87 -13.12 -0.55
N LEU A 42 1.86 -12.94 -1.39
CA LEU A 42 1.97 -12.27 -2.69
C LEU A 42 1.57 -10.79 -2.63
N ASP A 43 1.07 -10.35 -1.48
CA ASP A 43 0.68 -8.96 -1.28
C ASP A 43 1.91 -8.06 -1.34
N ARG A 44 1.72 -6.85 -1.84
CA ARG A 44 2.77 -5.83 -1.92
C ARG A 44 2.33 -4.59 -1.17
N TYR A 45 3.27 -3.78 -0.74
CA TYR A 45 2.98 -2.50 -0.10
C TYR A 45 3.88 -1.39 -0.61
N ALA A 46 3.35 -0.17 -0.64
CA ALA A 46 4.09 1.03 -0.94
C ALA A 46 3.75 2.12 0.08
N TRP A 47 4.75 2.92 0.45
CA TRP A 47 4.52 4.12 1.25
C TRP A 47 4.20 5.29 0.34
N HIS A 48 3.12 6.00 0.67
CA HIS A 48 2.73 7.25 0.06
C HIS A 48 2.77 8.35 1.13
N GLN A 49 3.62 9.35 0.90
CA GLN A 49 3.69 10.53 1.75
C GLN A 49 2.58 11.49 1.31
N TRP A 50 1.62 11.71 2.20
CA TRP A 50 0.52 12.65 1.94
C TRP A 50 1.01 14.07 2.20
N HIS A 51 0.81 14.98 1.25
CA HIS A 51 1.22 16.39 1.35
C HIS A 51 0.02 17.37 1.33
N GLY A 52 -1.21 16.89 1.54
CA GLY A 52 -2.39 17.75 1.63
C GLY A 52 -2.37 18.69 2.84
N PRO A 53 -3.27 19.69 2.91
CA PRO A 53 -3.31 20.65 4.02
C PRO A 53 -3.48 19.97 5.40
N GLU A 54 -4.15 18.80 5.49
CA GLU A 54 -4.19 18.02 6.74
C GLU A 54 -2.85 17.39 7.14
N ALA A 55 -1.89 17.22 6.21
CA ALA A 55 -0.57 16.67 6.50
C ALA A 55 0.24 17.53 7.48
N ARG A 56 -0.15 18.80 7.67
CA ARG A 56 0.47 19.73 8.63
C ARG A 56 -0.10 19.60 10.05
N SER A 57 -1.15 18.82 10.25
CA SER A 57 -1.81 18.66 11.55
C SER A 57 -1.82 17.19 11.98
N VAL A 58 -0.96 16.82 12.92
CA VAL A 58 -0.92 15.48 13.56
C VAL A 58 -2.24 15.07 14.25
N THR A 59 -3.13 16.04 14.49
CA THR A 59 -4.46 15.86 15.08
C THR A 59 -5.58 15.75 14.05
N SER A 60 -5.34 16.14 12.79
CA SER A 60 -6.33 15.97 11.73
C SER A 60 -6.36 14.50 11.34
N ARG A 61 -7.51 13.85 11.57
CA ARG A 61 -7.77 12.52 11.05
C ARG A 61 -7.87 12.65 9.54
N ILE A 62 -6.77 12.40 8.83
CA ILE A 62 -6.84 12.13 7.40
C ILE A 62 -7.91 11.04 7.24
N VAL A 63 -8.81 11.22 6.28
CA VAL A 63 -9.83 10.22 5.97
C VAL A 63 -9.24 9.30 4.89
N PRO A 64 -9.16 7.97 5.11
CA PRO A 64 -8.63 7.03 4.12
C PRO A 64 -9.27 7.18 2.73
N ALA A 65 -10.56 7.54 2.70
CA ALA A 65 -11.30 7.81 1.47
C ALA A 65 -10.68 8.95 0.64
N SER A 66 -10.30 10.07 1.25
CA SER A 66 -9.68 11.21 0.55
C SER A 66 -8.31 10.85 -0.03
N VAL A 67 -7.54 10.01 0.68
CA VAL A 67 -6.30 9.46 0.13
C VAL A 67 -6.62 8.56 -1.06
N MET A 68 -7.58 7.64 -0.96
CA MET A 68 -7.98 6.77 -2.08
C MET A 68 -8.47 7.55 -3.30
N GLU A 69 -9.19 8.66 -3.11
CA GLU A 69 -9.65 9.57 -4.18
C GLU A 69 -8.49 10.27 -4.88
N SER A 70 -7.43 10.64 -4.14
CA SER A 70 -6.23 11.25 -4.71
C SER A 70 -5.36 10.27 -5.50
N LEU A 71 -5.51 8.96 -5.27
CA LEU A 71 -4.76 7.91 -5.94
C LEU A 71 -5.40 7.61 -7.29
N ASP A 72 -4.96 8.36 -8.30
CA ASP A 72 -5.27 8.05 -9.69
C ASP A 72 -4.51 6.79 -10.17
N ASN A 73 -4.91 6.28 -11.34
CA ASN A 73 -4.30 5.08 -11.89
C ASN A 73 -2.80 5.26 -12.20
N ALA A 74 -2.35 6.48 -12.51
CA ALA A 74 -0.96 6.80 -12.80
C ALA A 74 -0.09 6.70 -11.53
N VAL A 75 -0.56 7.28 -10.43
CA VAL A 75 0.07 7.20 -9.11
C VAL A 75 0.03 5.77 -8.60
N LEU A 76 -1.08 5.05 -8.73
CA LEU A 76 -1.17 3.63 -8.34
C LEU A 76 -0.17 2.78 -9.13
N SER A 77 -0.01 3.02 -10.43
CA SER A 77 0.99 2.32 -11.26
C SER A 77 2.42 2.63 -10.80
N LEU A 78 2.72 3.89 -10.48
CA LEU A 78 4.03 4.29 -9.97
C LEU A 78 4.31 3.69 -8.57
N LEU A 79 3.30 3.66 -7.70
CA LEU A 79 3.37 3.07 -6.37
C LEU A 79 3.54 1.55 -6.46
N PHE A 80 2.82 0.89 -7.37
CA PHE A 80 2.96 -0.54 -7.62
C PHE A 80 4.36 -0.90 -8.13
N ARG A 81 4.93 -0.10 -9.04
CA ARG A 81 6.31 -0.30 -9.53
C ARG A 81 7.35 -0.20 -8.42
N ARG A 82 7.17 0.69 -7.44
CA ARG A 82 8.06 0.84 -6.27
C ARG A 82 7.69 -0.06 -5.08
N SER A 83 6.59 -0.81 -5.17
CA SER A 83 6.05 -1.54 -4.02
C SER A 83 6.94 -2.73 -3.65
N MET A 84 7.04 -2.98 -2.35
CA MET A 84 7.81 -4.07 -1.77
C MET A 84 6.90 -5.25 -1.45
N PRO A 85 7.36 -6.50 -1.62
CA PRO A 85 6.60 -7.67 -1.19
C PRO A 85 6.37 -7.62 0.33
N MET A 86 5.16 -7.92 0.78
CA MET A 86 4.84 -8.04 2.21
C MET A 86 5.53 -9.25 2.85
N HIS A 87 5.85 -10.28 2.05
CA HIS A 87 6.61 -11.45 2.50
C HIS A 87 8.13 -11.24 2.36
N ALA A 88 8.67 -10.24 3.06
CA ALA A 88 10.13 -10.14 3.24
C ALA A 88 10.58 -11.15 4.32
N GLY A 89 10.46 -12.44 4.01
CA GLY A 89 10.99 -13.56 4.82
C GLY A 89 12.45 -13.90 4.50
N THR A 90 13.21 -13.01 3.87
CA THR A 90 14.66 -13.19 3.69
C THR A 90 15.33 -11.84 3.84
N SER A 91 15.52 -11.44 5.10
CA SER A 91 16.58 -10.50 5.43
C SER A 91 17.91 -11.18 5.13
N PRO A 92 18.85 -10.59 4.36
CA PRO A 92 20.18 -11.17 4.13
C PRO A 92 21.02 -11.31 5.41
N LEU A 93 20.52 -10.81 6.55
CA LEU A 93 21.16 -10.93 7.87
C LEU A 93 20.89 -12.26 8.60
N ASN A 94 20.09 -13.18 8.05
CA ASN A 94 19.90 -14.50 8.69
C ASN A 94 20.90 -15.57 8.20
N GLY A 95 22.00 -15.14 7.58
CA GLY A 95 23.03 -15.98 7.00
C GLY A 95 24.25 -16.21 7.89
N HIS A 96 24.16 -16.23 9.22
CA HIS A 96 25.23 -16.74 10.07
C HIS A 96 24.70 -17.25 11.40
N ARG A 97 24.70 -18.57 11.59
CA ARG A 97 25.49 -19.24 12.64
C ARG A 97 25.53 -20.74 12.35
N ALA A 98 26.78 -21.21 12.28
CA ALA A 98 27.19 -22.60 12.21
C ALA A 98 26.75 -23.39 13.45
#